data_AF-A0AB33K7B8-F1
#
_entry.id   AF-A0AB33K7B8-F1
#
_cell.length_a   1.000
_cell.length_b   1.000
_cell.length_c   1.000
_cell.angle_alpha   90.00
_cell.angle_beta   90.00
_cell.angle_gamma   90.00
#
_symmetry.space_group_name_H-M   'P 1'
#
loop_
_entity.id
_entity.type
_entity.pdbx_description
1 polymer ?
#
loop_
_entity_poly.entity_id
_entity_poly.type
_entity_poly.pdbx_seq_one_letter_code
_entity_poly.pdbx_strand_id
1 'polypeptide(L)'
;MARRNPAPGAGRVPADPEQVIDGLYALPPGDFTRARDEAALNARRGGDRTLAERIKKLRKPNTAAWVADQLVREDRPAMERFTALGESLRQAQQHLEGEQLKDLLVQRRQVVAALVNQAKALARDAGVNLSESAEQELTGTLLAALADPEAARALLTGRLTTALHPGVALPDIVISLAPPVAAGPKTRTRRTAEPTPVEGTAGRHRETERLRRKADRLREEAGQAQEAARRCEESATEAQEQAEGAERDRAEAVRHEHHAKAAVETARAALAEAEAELATAEQARRAADAAVGPARARAERAAKDARGRRAAADRLRRQLAELA
;
A
#
# COMPACT_ATOMS: atom_id res chain seq x y z
N MET A 1 -41.21 43.14 38.51
CA MET A 1 -40.53 41.85 38.75
C MET A 1 -39.87 41.39 37.47
N ALA A 2 -38.54 41.43 37.43
CA ALA A 2 -37.73 41.01 36.29
C ALA A 2 -37.84 39.49 36.07
N ARG A 3 -38.19 39.06 34.84
CA ARG A 3 -37.98 37.68 34.41
C ARG A 3 -36.82 37.65 33.43
N ARG A 4 -35.81 36.94 33.92
CA ARG A 4 -34.44 36.75 33.43
C ARG A 4 -34.45 36.07 32.07
N ASN A 5 -33.70 36.67 31.15
CA ASN A 5 -33.26 36.10 29.88
C ASN A 5 -32.49 34.78 30.11
N PRO A 6 -32.77 33.67 29.42
CA PRO A 6 -31.94 32.47 29.51
C PRO A 6 -30.64 32.66 28.72
N ALA A 7 -29.51 32.43 29.39
CA ALA A 7 -28.17 32.50 28.80
C ALA A 7 -27.94 31.39 27.76
N PRO A 8 -27.22 31.65 26.65
CA PRO A 8 -26.74 30.60 25.77
C PRO A 8 -25.43 30.05 26.36
N GLY A 9 -25.54 28.99 27.15
CA GLY A 9 -24.42 28.25 27.74
C GLY A 9 -24.58 26.75 27.54
N ALA A 10 -24.88 26.31 26.31
CA ALA A 10 -24.86 24.89 25.98
C ALA A 10 -23.43 24.48 25.63
N GLY A 11 -22.93 23.52 26.41
CA GLY A 11 -21.54 23.08 26.47
C GLY A 11 -20.87 22.84 25.12
N ARG A 12 -19.81 23.60 24.86
CA ARG A 12 -18.76 23.17 23.96
C ARG A 12 -18.00 22.08 24.70
N VAL A 13 -18.22 20.82 24.33
CA VAL A 13 -17.32 19.73 24.74
C VAL A 13 -15.90 20.20 24.38
N PRO A 14 -14.97 20.30 25.35
CA PRO A 14 -13.60 20.64 25.01
C PRO A 14 -13.11 19.56 24.04
N ALA A 15 -12.76 19.98 22.82
CA ALA A 15 -12.19 19.08 21.84
C ALA A 15 -10.98 18.40 22.48
N ASP A 16 -10.93 17.07 22.39
CA ASP A 16 -9.81 16.30 22.90
C ASP A 16 -8.49 16.90 22.35
N PRO A 17 -7.53 17.27 23.21
CA PRO A 17 -6.21 17.77 22.81
C PRO A 17 -5.59 17.01 21.64
N GLU A 18 -5.71 15.69 21.65
CA GLU A 18 -5.10 14.84 20.62
C GLU A 18 -5.84 14.95 19.28
N GLN A 19 -7.17 15.04 19.29
CA GLN A 19 -7.96 15.27 18.07
C GLN A 19 -7.64 16.61 17.40
N VAL A 20 -7.38 17.66 18.20
CA VAL A 20 -6.97 18.96 17.66
C VAL A 20 -5.62 18.85 16.97
N ILE A 21 -4.66 18.19 17.61
CA ILE A 21 -3.31 17.98 17.05
C ILE A 21 -3.38 17.12 15.78
N ASP A 22 -4.19 16.06 15.78
CA ASP A 22 -4.38 15.20 14.61
C ASP A 22 -5.06 15.92 13.45
N GLY A 23 -6.02 16.81 13.74
CA GLY A 23 -6.62 17.67 12.73
C GLY A 23 -5.61 18.62 12.10
N LEU A 24 -4.64 19.12 12.87
CA LEU A 24 -3.58 20.00 12.34
C LEU A 24 -2.64 19.25 11.40
N TYR A 25 -2.21 18.03 11.75
CA TYR A 25 -1.33 17.23 10.89
C TYR A 25 -2.02 16.63 9.66
N ALA A 26 -3.36 16.57 9.64
CA ALA A 26 -4.11 16.18 8.46
C ALA A 26 -4.15 17.27 7.36
N LEU A 27 -3.89 18.53 7.72
CA LEU A 27 -3.90 19.65 6.78
C LEU A 27 -2.64 19.67 5.91
N PRO A 28 -2.75 20.15 4.65
CA PRO A 28 -1.58 20.40 3.83
C PRO A 28 -0.54 21.27 4.55
N PRO A 29 0.77 21.05 4.35
CA PRO A 29 1.82 21.82 5.03
C PRO A 29 1.72 23.35 4.80
N GLY A 30 1.11 23.77 3.68
CA GLY A 30 0.83 25.18 3.38
C GLY A 30 -0.14 25.83 4.37
N ASP A 31 -1.15 25.08 4.83
CA ASP A 31 -2.20 25.58 5.74
C ASP A 31 -1.86 25.40 7.22
N PHE A 32 -0.91 24.52 7.53
CA PHE A 32 -0.57 24.12 8.89
C PHE A 32 -0.31 25.30 9.83
N THR A 33 0.56 26.25 9.45
CA THR A 33 0.95 27.36 10.34
C THR A 33 -0.24 28.24 10.71
N ARG A 34 -1.09 28.57 9.72
CA ARG A 34 -2.29 29.38 9.94
C ARG A 34 -3.27 28.65 10.86
N ALA A 35 -3.57 27.39 10.55
CA ALA A 35 -4.47 26.58 11.36
C ALA A 35 -3.96 26.35 12.79
N ARG A 36 -2.64 26.15 12.96
CA ARG A 36 -1.99 26.01 14.27
C ARG A 36 -2.17 27.26 15.11
N ASP A 37 -1.94 28.43 14.53
CA ASP A 37 -2.04 29.71 15.24
C ASP A 37 -3.51 30.03 15.61
N GLU A 38 -4.46 29.73 14.72
CA GLU A 38 -5.90 29.81 14.99
C GLU A 38 -6.33 28.83 16.11
N ALA A 39 -5.87 27.58 16.07
CA ALA A 39 -6.16 26.56 17.07
C ALA A 39 -5.59 26.94 18.45
N ALA A 40 -4.36 27.47 18.50
CA ALA A 40 -3.76 27.97 19.74
C ALA A 40 -4.53 29.16 20.32
N LEU A 41 -4.98 30.10 19.48
CA LEU A 41 -5.81 31.23 19.91
C LEU A 41 -7.15 30.76 20.46
N ASN A 42 -7.78 29.79 19.80
CA ASN A 42 -9.05 29.20 20.23
C ASN A 42 -8.92 28.46 21.56
N ALA A 43 -7.85 27.69 21.77
CA ALA A 43 -7.56 27.04 23.04
C ALA A 43 -7.38 28.07 24.18
N ARG A 44 -6.63 29.15 23.94
CA ARG A 44 -6.48 30.25 24.93
C ARG A 44 -7.82 30.91 25.27
N ARG A 45 -8.66 31.18 24.27
CA ARG A 45 -10.01 31.76 24.45
C ARG A 45 -10.94 30.81 25.20
N GLY A 46 -10.78 29.51 25.02
CA GLY A 46 -11.48 28.46 25.74
C GLY A 46 -10.99 28.20 27.17
N GLY A 47 -9.95 28.91 27.63
CA GLY A 47 -9.39 28.77 28.98
C GLY A 47 -8.28 27.72 29.10
N ASP A 48 -7.97 26.98 28.04
CA ASP A 48 -6.94 25.94 28.04
C ASP A 48 -5.57 26.50 27.57
N ARG A 49 -4.85 27.08 28.54
CA ARG A 49 -3.50 27.63 28.29
C ARG A 49 -2.47 26.56 28.00
N THR A 50 -2.58 25.38 28.61
CA THR A 50 -1.59 24.30 28.44
C THR A 50 -1.68 23.70 27.04
N LEU A 51 -2.89 23.45 26.54
CA LEU A 51 -3.13 23.03 25.15
C LEU A 51 -2.64 24.08 24.15
N ALA A 52 -2.89 25.36 24.40
CA ALA A 52 -2.42 26.41 23.51
C ALA A 52 -0.88 26.45 23.36
N GLU A 53 -0.15 26.29 24.47
CA GLU A 53 1.31 26.19 24.44
C GLU A 53 1.79 24.92 23.75
N ARG A 54 1.11 23.78 23.95
CA ARG A 54 1.39 22.53 23.22
C ARG A 54 1.21 22.71 21.71
N ILE A 55 0.09 23.30 21.27
CA ILE A 55 -0.20 23.57 19.85
C ILE A 55 0.86 24.49 19.25
N LYS A 56 1.26 25.56 19.94
CA LYS A 56 2.30 26.48 19.45
C LYS A 56 3.67 25.83 19.26
N LYS A 57 3.99 24.81 20.05
CA LYS A 57 5.25 24.06 19.95
C LYS A 57 5.26 23.05 18.82
N LEU A 58 4.12 22.76 18.18
CA LEU A 58 4.07 21.85 17.04
C LEU A 58 4.90 22.41 15.87
N ARG A 59 5.75 21.54 15.32
CA ARG A 59 6.54 21.83 14.14
C ARG A 59 5.70 21.58 12.89
N LYS A 60 5.88 22.44 11.90
CA LYS A 60 5.30 22.22 10.58
C LYS A 60 5.95 20.97 9.95
N PRO A 61 5.15 20.00 9.48
CA PRO A 61 5.70 18.85 8.77
C PRO A 61 6.28 19.27 7.41
N ASN A 62 7.36 18.62 6.99
CA ASN A 62 7.79 18.70 5.59
C ASN A 62 6.85 17.89 4.68
N THR A 63 6.93 18.07 3.37
CA THR A 63 5.98 17.44 2.43
C THR A 63 6.07 15.91 2.43
N ALA A 64 7.27 15.35 2.55
CA ALA A 64 7.49 13.90 2.59
C ALA A 64 6.92 13.25 3.86
N ALA A 65 7.12 13.89 5.02
CA ALA A 65 6.59 13.43 6.29
C ALA A 65 5.06 13.54 6.33
N TRP A 66 4.53 14.67 5.85
CA TRP A 66 3.09 14.86 5.75
C TRP A 66 2.44 13.78 4.88
N VAL A 67 2.97 13.49 3.69
CA VAL A 67 2.35 12.48 2.82
C VAL A 67 2.51 11.06 3.38
N ALA A 68 3.58 10.77 4.13
CA ALA A 68 3.71 9.52 4.88
C ALA A 68 2.65 9.40 5.99
N ASP A 69 2.38 10.49 6.71
CA ASP A 69 1.30 10.53 7.71
C ASP A 69 -0.07 10.32 7.06
N GLN A 70 -0.30 10.86 5.86
CA GLN A 70 -1.54 10.65 5.11
C GLN A 70 -1.75 9.18 4.74
N LEU A 71 -0.70 8.42 4.38
CA LEU A 71 -0.84 6.97 4.14
C LEU A 71 -1.35 6.23 5.38
N VAL A 72 -0.88 6.60 6.57
CA VAL A 72 -1.30 6.01 7.85
C VAL A 72 -2.73 6.41 8.20
N ARG A 73 -3.14 7.64 7.84
CA ARG A 73 -4.51 8.13 8.08
C ARG A 73 -5.53 7.51 7.14
N GLU A 74 -5.14 7.25 5.90
CA GLU A 74 -6.00 6.64 4.88
C GLU A 74 -6.23 5.14 5.17
N ASP A 75 -5.17 4.38 5.40
CA ASP A 75 -5.26 2.93 5.66
C ASP A 75 -4.21 2.47 6.68
N ARG A 76 -4.51 2.71 7.96
CA ARG A 76 -3.69 2.24 9.08
C ARG A 76 -3.45 0.72 9.03
N PRO A 77 -4.47 -0.15 8.80
CA PRO A 77 -4.24 -1.59 8.67
C PRO A 77 -3.24 -1.97 7.56
N ALA A 78 -3.23 -1.28 6.42
CA ALA A 78 -2.22 -1.50 5.37
C ALA A 78 -0.82 -1.10 5.83
N MET A 79 -0.69 0.03 6.53
CA MET A 79 0.59 0.46 7.08
C MET A 79 1.11 -0.47 8.17
N GLU A 80 0.24 -1.07 8.98
CA GLU A 80 0.62 -2.12 9.94
C GLU A 80 1.16 -3.36 9.23
N ARG A 81 0.48 -3.83 8.17
CA ARG A 81 0.98 -4.94 7.32
C ARG A 81 2.33 -4.61 6.67
N PHE A 82 2.51 -3.37 6.23
CA PHE A 82 3.79 -2.89 5.70
C PHE A 82 4.90 -2.96 6.76
N THR A 83 4.64 -2.54 8.00
CA THR A 83 5.65 -2.65 9.07
C THR A 83 5.93 -4.10 9.48
N ALA A 84 4.94 -4.99 9.38
CA ALA A 84 5.11 -6.43 9.61
C ALA A 84 6.03 -7.08 8.55
N LEU A 85 5.98 -6.62 7.30
CA LEU A 85 6.95 -7.04 6.26
C LEU A 85 8.39 -6.67 6.67
N GLY A 86 8.59 -5.51 7.32
CA GLY A 86 9.88 -5.11 7.87
C GLY A 86 10.38 -6.07 8.95
N GLU A 87 9.48 -6.56 9.80
CA GLU A 87 9.80 -7.57 10.81
C GLU A 87 10.21 -8.90 10.16
N SER A 88 9.46 -9.40 9.18
CA SER A 88 9.82 -10.62 8.44
C SER A 88 11.17 -10.50 7.72
N LEU A 89 11.48 -9.34 7.13
CA LEU A 89 12.77 -9.06 6.51
C LEU A 89 13.92 -9.16 7.51
N ARG A 90 13.78 -8.57 8.70
CA ARG A 90 14.80 -8.63 9.76
C ARG A 90 14.98 -10.05 10.29
N GLN A 91 13.89 -10.79 10.48
CA GLN A 91 13.94 -12.19 10.91
C GLN A 91 14.66 -13.07 9.88
N ALA A 92 14.29 -12.99 8.60
CA ALA A 92 14.96 -13.74 7.53
C ALA A 92 16.47 -13.43 7.43
N GLN A 93 16.86 -12.16 7.65
CA GLN A 93 18.26 -11.75 7.72
C GLN A 93 19.00 -12.34 8.93
N GLN A 94 18.37 -12.34 10.11
CA GLN A 94 18.94 -12.91 11.33
C GLN A 94 19.10 -14.43 11.26
N HIS A 95 18.18 -15.12 10.59
CA HIS A 95 18.18 -16.58 10.43
C HIS A 95 18.93 -17.06 9.17
N LEU A 96 19.52 -16.15 8.38
CA LEU A 96 20.28 -16.44 7.15
C LEU A 96 19.46 -17.21 6.09
N GLU A 97 18.16 -16.94 6.00
CA GLU A 97 17.23 -17.61 5.08
C GLU A 97 17.30 -16.99 3.68
N GLY A 98 18.32 -17.36 2.90
CA GLY A 98 18.67 -16.70 1.64
C GLY A 98 17.55 -16.66 0.58
N GLU A 99 16.80 -17.76 0.38
CA GLU A 99 15.71 -17.79 -0.60
C GLU A 99 14.50 -16.96 -0.14
N GLN A 100 14.08 -17.13 1.10
CA GLN A 100 12.99 -16.32 1.69
C GLN A 100 13.33 -14.83 1.72
N LEU A 101 14.60 -14.48 1.94
CA LEU A 101 15.07 -13.10 1.88
C LEU A 101 14.93 -12.51 0.46
N LYS A 102 15.21 -13.28 -0.59
CA LYS A 102 15.03 -12.82 -1.98
C LYS A 102 13.57 -12.47 -2.27
N ASP A 103 12.64 -13.35 -1.89
CA ASP A 103 11.20 -13.14 -2.09
C ASP A 103 10.71 -11.91 -1.32
N LEU A 104 11.11 -11.78 -0.05
CA LEU A 104 10.77 -10.62 0.78
C LEU A 104 11.35 -9.31 0.22
N LEU A 105 12.54 -9.33 -0.39
CA LEU A 105 13.14 -8.16 -1.05
C LEU A 105 12.41 -7.77 -2.34
N VAL A 106 11.84 -8.73 -3.09
CA VAL A 106 10.96 -8.45 -4.22
C VAL A 106 9.67 -7.81 -3.73
N GLN A 107 9.03 -8.40 -2.72
CA GLN A 107 7.82 -7.88 -2.10
C GLN A 107 8.04 -6.47 -1.53
N ARG A 108 9.19 -6.22 -0.89
CA ARG A 108 9.61 -4.88 -0.43
C ARG A 108 9.53 -3.85 -1.54
N ARG A 109 10.14 -4.12 -2.69
CA ARG A 109 10.17 -3.16 -3.82
C ARG A 109 8.76 -2.87 -4.33
N GLN A 110 7.93 -3.90 -4.46
CA GLN A 110 6.55 -3.76 -4.94
C GLN A 110 5.68 -2.94 -3.98
N VAL A 111 5.73 -3.24 -2.68
CA VAL A 111 4.94 -2.54 -1.67
C VAL A 111 5.39 -1.09 -1.52
N VAL A 112 6.70 -0.81 -1.50
CA VAL A 112 7.21 0.56 -1.43
C VAL A 112 6.77 1.37 -2.65
N ALA A 113 6.89 0.81 -3.86
CA ALA A 113 6.44 1.49 -5.09
C ALA A 113 4.92 1.77 -5.08
N ALA A 114 4.12 0.82 -4.61
CA ALA A 114 2.68 0.99 -4.47
C ALA A 114 2.32 2.12 -3.49
N LEU A 115 2.96 2.14 -2.32
CA LEU A 115 2.75 3.18 -1.31
C LEU A 115 3.20 4.56 -1.79
N VAL A 116 4.31 4.66 -2.53
CA VAL A 116 4.75 5.92 -3.16
C VAL A 116 3.72 6.41 -4.19
N ASN A 117 3.16 5.53 -5.01
CA ASN A 117 2.11 5.89 -5.96
C ASN A 117 0.81 6.33 -5.26
N GLN A 118 0.43 5.66 -4.18
CA GLN A 118 -0.72 6.06 -3.35
C GLN A 118 -0.47 7.43 -2.70
N ALA A 119 0.74 7.68 -2.18
CA ALA A 119 1.12 8.97 -1.63
C ALA A 119 1.03 10.09 -2.67
N LYS A 120 1.46 9.83 -3.92
CA LYS A 120 1.29 10.79 -5.02
C LYS A 120 -0.19 11.11 -5.28
N ALA A 121 -1.07 10.12 -5.22
CA ALA A 121 -2.50 10.33 -5.38
C ALA A 121 -3.06 11.19 -4.22
N LEU A 122 -2.74 10.84 -2.97
CA LEU A 122 -3.15 11.61 -1.79
C LEU A 122 -2.65 13.06 -1.82
N ALA A 123 -1.42 13.28 -2.26
CA ALA A 123 -0.87 14.63 -2.43
C ALA A 123 -1.65 15.42 -3.49
N ARG A 124 -1.96 14.81 -4.64
CA ARG A 124 -2.75 15.44 -5.71
C ARG A 124 -4.16 15.79 -5.26
N ASP A 125 -4.84 14.89 -4.55
CA ASP A 125 -6.19 15.11 -4.04
C ASP A 125 -6.24 16.27 -3.02
N ALA A 126 -5.15 16.45 -2.28
CA ALA A 126 -4.96 17.58 -1.37
C ALA A 126 -4.43 18.87 -2.05
N GLY A 127 -4.23 18.87 -3.36
CA GLY A 127 -3.69 20.02 -4.10
C GLY A 127 -2.20 20.30 -3.86
N VAL A 128 -1.46 19.34 -3.32
CA VAL A 128 -0.02 19.44 -3.04
C VAL A 128 0.78 18.76 -4.15
N ASN A 129 1.70 19.51 -4.77
CA ASN A 129 2.64 18.92 -5.74
C ASN A 129 3.80 18.23 -5.00
N LEU A 130 3.93 16.91 -5.16
CA LEU A 130 5.05 16.15 -4.63
C LEU A 130 6.25 16.30 -5.59
N SER A 131 7.29 17.02 -5.15
CA SER A 131 8.53 17.12 -5.92
C SER A 131 9.29 15.79 -5.94
N GLU A 132 10.17 15.61 -6.92
CA GLU A 132 11.03 14.42 -7.01
C GLU A 132 11.87 14.22 -5.73
N SER A 133 12.41 15.30 -5.17
CA SER A 133 13.14 15.25 -3.89
C SER A 133 12.26 14.82 -2.72
N ALA A 134 10.99 15.26 -2.65
CA ALA A 134 10.07 14.84 -1.61
C ALA A 134 9.63 13.37 -1.79
N GLU A 135 9.52 12.90 -3.02
CA GLU A 135 9.28 11.48 -3.33
C GLU A 135 10.46 10.59 -2.89
N GLN A 136 11.70 11.04 -3.13
CA GLN A 136 12.89 10.33 -2.65
C GLN A 136 12.95 10.30 -1.12
N GLU A 137 12.64 11.41 -0.45
CA GLU A 137 12.54 11.47 1.02
C GLU A 137 11.44 10.55 1.57
N LEU A 138 10.28 10.50 0.92
CA LEU A 138 9.20 9.58 1.28
C LEU A 138 9.66 8.12 1.14
N THR A 139 10.31 7.79 0.02
CA THR A 139 10.85 6.45 -0.22
C THR A 139 11.87 6.09 0.86
N GLY A 140 12.77 7.01 1.21
CA GLY A 140 13.71 6.86 2.31
C GLY A 140 13.01 6.59 3.65
N THR A 141 11.93 7.32 3.92
CA THR A 141 11.12 7.15 5.14
C THR A 141 10.49 5.77 5.24
N LEU A 142 9.89 5.28 4.14
CA LEU A 142 9.32 3.94 4.06
C LEU A 142 10.39 2.86 4.25
N LEU A 143 11.54 3.01 3.58
CA LEU A 143 12.66 2.07 3.74
C LEU A 143 13.23 2.08 5.17
N ALA A 144 13.29 3.23 5.83
CA ALA A 144 13.71 3.35 7.22
C ALA A 144 12.75 2.58 8.15
N ALA A 145 11.43 2.72 7.94
CA ALA A 145 10.43 1.99 8.71
C ALA A 145 10.49 0.47 8.54
N LEU A 146 10.91 -0.03 7.37
CA LEU A 146 11.15 -1.46 7.18
C LEU A 146 12.42 -1.95 7.86
N ALA A 147 13.44 -1.10 7.95
CA ALA A 147 14.74 -1.45 8.51
C ALA A 147 14.78 -1.37 10.05
N ASP A 148 14.02 -0.47 10.66
CA ASP A 148 14.10 -0.16 12.09
C ASP A 148 12.71 -0.20 12.77
N PRO A 149 12.52 -1.03 13.82
CA PRO A 149 11.30 -1.04 14.62
C PRO A 149 10.89 0.32 15.20
N GLU A 150 11.85 1.17 15.59
CA GLU A 150 11.51 2.49 16.14
C GLU A 150 11.02 3.45 15.05
N ALA A 151 11.63 3.40 13.87
CA ALA A 151 11.14 4.12 12.69
C ALA A 151 9.74 3.66 12.27
N ALA A 152 9.46 2.35 12.35
CA ALA A 152 8.12 1.80 12.11
C ALA A 152 7.09 2.35 13.09
N ARG A 153 7.39 2.37 14.39
CA ARG A 153 6.50 2.93 15.41
C ARG A 153 6.28 4.42 15.19
N ALA A 154 7.34 5.17 14.89
CA ALA A 154 7.26 6.61 14.60
C ALA A 154 6.34 6.87 13.39
N LEU A 155 6.50 6.13 12.30
CA LEU A 155 5.63 6.21 11.13
C LEU A 155 4.16 5.93 11.50
N LEU A 156 3.89 4.86 12.24
CA LEU A 156 2.53 4.48 12.65
C LEU A 156 1.86 5.51 13.58
N THR A 157 2.60 6.46 14.17
CA THR A 157 1.97 7.56 14.90
C THR A 157 1.17 8.50 13.97
N GLY A 158 1.52 8.58 12.68
CA GLY A 158 0.90 9.48 11.71
C GLY A 158 1.09 10.96 12.05
N ARG A 159 2.23 11.30 12.66
CA ARG A 159 2.60 12.66 13.13
C ARG A 159 4.07 12.97 12.87
N LEU A 160 4.63 12.47 11.78
CA LEU A 160 6.00 12.76 11.38
C LEU A 160 6.13 14.24 10.97
N THR A 161 7.12 14.93 11.55
CA THR A 161 7.44 16.31 11.16
C THR A 161 8.55 16.39 10.10
N THR A 162 9.33 15.31 10.00
CA THR A 162 10.52 15.23 9.14
C THR A 162 10.61 13.83 8.56
N ALA A 163 11.17 13.70 7.36
CA ALA A 163 11.45 12.40 6.76
C ALA A 163 12.36 11.56 7.65
N LEU A 164 12.15 10.24 7.65
CA LEU A 164 13.04 9.28 8.30
C LEU A 164 14.10 8.82 7.31
N HIS A 165 15.32 8.60 7.78
CA HIS A 165 16.39 8.06 6.97
C HIS A 165 16.87 6.73 7.56
N PRO A 166 17.15 5.70 6.72
CA PRO A 166 17.71 4.46 7.20
C PRO A 166 19.04 4.74 7.90
N GLY A 167 19.12 4.53 9.21
CA GLY A 167 20.37 4.59 9.98
C GLY A 167 20.70 5.89 10.71
N VAL A 168 19.73 6.75 11.03
CA VAL A 168 19.93 7.80 12.05
C VAL A 168 18.88 7.69 13.14
N ALA A 169 19.26 7.03 14.23
CA ALA A 169 18.63 7.23 15.52
C ALA A 169 18.55 8.74 15.81
N LEU A 170 17.44 9.12 16.45
CA LEU A 170 17.09 10.46 16.93
C LEU A 170 18.24 11.22 17.63
N PRO A 171 18.17 12.56 17.69
CA PRO A 171 19.31 13.45 17.61
C PRO A 171 20.11 13.50 18.91
N ASP A 172 21.38 13.13 18.83
CA ASP A 172 22.50 13.97 19.19
C ASP A 172 23.75 13.38 18.55
N ILE A 173 24.65 14.25 18.11
CA ILE A 173 25.92 14.01 17.39
C ILE A 173 25.85 14.35 15.90
N VAL A 174 26.30 15.57 15.65
CA VAL A 174 26.79 16.12 14.39
C VAL A 174 27.80 15.19 13.70
N ILE A 175 27.48 14.70 12.50
CA ILE A 175 28.52 14.38 11.50
C ILE A 175 28.03 14.84 10.12
N SER A 176 28.60 15.97 9.70
CA SER A 176 28.50 16.57 8.38
C SER A 176 29.33 15.76 7.38
N LEU A 177 28.71 15.27 6.30
CA LEU A 177 29.44 14.89 5.08
C LEU A 177 28.78 15.52 3.85
N ALA A 178 29.35 16.66 3.42
CA ALA A 178 29.33 17.16 2.06
C ALA A 178 30.64 17.96 1.82
N PRO A 179 31.10 18.08 0.57
CA PRO A 179 32.49 17.86 0.16
C PRO A 179 33.37 19.12 0.20
N PRO A 180 34.72 19.02 0.22
CA PRO A 180 35.56 20.18 0.05
C PRO A 180 35.76 20.53 -1.43
N VAL A 181 35.07 21.59 -1.86
CA VAL A 181 35.53 22.46 -2.95
C VAL A 181 36.55 23.42 -2.33
N ALA A 182 37.82 23.28 -2.68
CA ALA A 182 38.87 24.22 -2.27
C ALA A 182 39.21 25.18 -3.42
N ALA A 183 39.02 26.47 -3.17
CA ALA A 183 39.40 27.57 -4.04
C ALA A 183 40.62 28.33 -3.47
N GLY A 184 41.64 28.53 -4.31
CA GLY A 184 42.62 29.63 -4.24
C GLY A 184 43.78 29.53 -3.22
N PRO A 185 44.97 30.10 -3.53
CA PRO A 185 45.05 31.56 -3.69
C PRO A 185 45.96 32.07 -4.84
N LYS A 186 45.83 33.39 -5.08
CA LYS A 186 46.52 34.19 -6.11
C LYS A 186 47.94 34.57 -5.70
N THR A 187 48.85 34.66 -6.66
CA THR A 187 49.92 35.69 -6.69
C THR A 187 50.35 36.00 -8.13
N ARG A 188 50.37 37.29 -8.48
CA ARG A 188 50.98 37.87 -9.70
C ARG A 188 52.46 38.09 -9.46
N THR A 189 53.32 37.77 -10.44
CA THR A 189 54.36 38.69 -10.93
C THR A 189 54.99 38.24 -12.25
N ARG A 190 55.19 39.22 -13.12
CA ARG A 190 55.82 39.27 -14.44
C ARG A 190 57.34 39.09 -14.34
N ARG A 191 58.00 38.36 -15.27
CA ARG A 191 58.97 38.88 -16.27
C ARG A 191 59.63 37.76 -17.10
N THR A 192 59.89 38.11 -18.35
CA THR A 192 60.64 37.46 -19.43
C THR A 192 62.06 36.98 -19.07
N ALA A 193 62.46 35.82 -19.62
CA ALA A 193 63.83 35.54 -20.06
C ALA A 193 63.83 34.44 -21.14
N GLU A 194 64.65 34.66 -22.17
CA GLU A 194 64.86 33.89 -23.39
C GLU A 194 65.44 32.48 -23.22
N PRO A 195 65.41 31.63 -24.28
CA PRO A 195 65.84 30.24 -24.24
C PRO A 195 67.36 30.11 -24.43
N THR A 196 67.99 29.20 -23.68
CA THR A 196 69.32 28.70 -24.01
C THR A 196 69.23 27.26 -24.54
N PRO A 197 69.92 26.95 -25.66
CA PRO A 197 69.98 25.61 -26.21
C PRO A 197 71.18 24.88 -25.63
N VAL A 198 70.98 23.70 -25.02
CA VAL A 198 72.07 22.73 -24.93
C VAL A 198 71.56 21.30 -24.97
N GLU A 199 72.33 20.53 -25.71
CA GLU A 199 72.12 19.16 -26.16
C GLU A 199 71.93 18.16 -25.02
N GLY A 200 71.08 17.18 -25.31
CA GLY A 200 70.91 15.98 -24.50
C GLY A 200 70.02 15.00 -25.22
N THR A 201 70.50 14.40 -26.30
CA THR A 201 69.82 13.34 -27.06
C THR A 201 69.39 12.18 -26.14
N ALA A 202 70.09 11.98 -25.02
CA ALA A 202 69.74 11.01 -23.96
C ALA A 202 68.50 11.41 -23.11
N GLY A 203 68.20 12.71 -22.95
CA GLY A 203 67.04 13.21 -22.20
C GLY A 203 65.74 13.08 -23.01
N ARG A 204 65.78 13.46 -24.29
CA ARG A 204 64.65 13.29 -25.22
C ARG A 204 64.25 11.83 -25.38
N HIS A 205 65.22 10.91 -25.44
CA HIS A 205 64.94 9.48 -25.59
C HIS A 205 64.30 8.85 -24.34
N ARG A 206 64.60 9.37 -23.14
CA ARG A 206 63.94 8.95 -21.89
C ARG A 206 62.53 9.52 -21.76
N GLU A 207 62.30 10.73 -22.25
CA GLU A 207 60.99 11.37 -22.25
C GLU A 207 60.03 10.73 -23.25
N THR A 208 60.48 10.40 -24.46
CA THR A 208 59.68 9.67 -25.45
C THR A 208 59.31 8.26 -24.97
N GLU A 209 60.23 7.54 -24.33
CA GLU A 209 59.94 6.23 -23.73
C GLU A 209 58.93 6.31 -22.56
N ARG A 210 59.00 7.36 -21.73
CA ARG A 210 58.00 7.60 -20.68
C ARG A 210 56.61 7.89 -21.26
N LEU A 211 56.54 8.70 -22.32
CA LEU A 211 55.29 9.01 -23.01
C LEU A 211 54.69 7.78 -23.69
N ARG A 212 55.51 6.91 -24.29
CA ARG A 212 55.05 5.62 -24.85
C ARG A 212 54.46 4.71 -23.78
N ARG A 213 55.18 4.47 -22.67
CA ARG A 213 54.66 3.67 -21.54
C ARG A 213 53.41 4.27 -20.89
N LYS A 214 53.23 5.59 -20.96
CA LYS A 214 51.99 6.24 -20.50
C LYS A 214 50.86 6.00 -21.50
N ALA A 215 51.12 6.12 -22.81
CA ALA A 215 50.16 5.85 -23.86
C ALA A 215 49.70 4.38 -23.86
N ASP A 216 50.62 3.43 -23.65
CA ASP A 216 50.28 2.00 -23.59
C ASP A 216 49.43 1.67 -22.37
N ARG A 217 49.75 2.24 -21.19
CA ARG A 217 48.89 2.12 -20.00
C ARG A 217 47.50 2.71 -20.22
N LEU A 218 47.40 3.90 -20.83
CA LEU A 218 46.10 4.50 -21.14
C LEU A 218 45.30 3.67 -22.15
N ARG A 219 45.95 2.98 -23.09
CA ARG A 219 45.28 2.05 -24.02
C ARG A 219 44.77 0.80 -23.30
N GLU A 220 45.56 0.22 -22.41
CA GLU A 220 45.15 -0.93 -21.59
C GLU A 220 43.97 -0.56 -20.67
N GLU A 221 44.06 0.58 -19.98
CA GLU A 221 42.98 1.11 -19.13
C GLU A 221 41.71 1.38 -19.95
N ALA A 222 41.84 1.96 -21.15
CA ALA A 222 40.71 2.18 -22.05
C ALA A 222 40.08 0.86 -22.54
N GLY A 223 40.89 -0.15 -22.86
CA GLY A 223 40.41 -1.48 -23.25
C GLY A 223 39.66 -2.17 -22.11
N GLN A 224 40.20 -2.13 -20.88
CA GLN A 224 39.53 -2.67 -19.70
C GLN A 224 38.21 -1.95 -19.40
N ALA A 225 38.20 -0.62 -19.53
CA ALA A 225 36.98 0.18 -19.35
C ALA A 225 35.91 -0.16 -20.41
N GLN A 226 36.31 -0.38 -21.67
CA GLN A 226 35.39 -0.80 -22.74
C GLN A 226 34.82 -2.20 -22.51
N GLU A 227 35.65 -3.17 -22.10
CA GLU A 227 35.16 -4.51 -21.77
C GLU A 227 34.24 -4.51 -20.54
N ALA A 228 34.54 -3.69 -19.53
CA ALA A 228 33.68 -3.50 -18.38
C ALA A 228 32.33 -2.88 -18.78
N ALA A 229 32.34 -1.85 -19.64
CA ALA A 229 31.13 -1.24 -20.18
C ALA A 229 30.28 -2.26 -20.95
N ARG A 230 30.91 -3.03 -21.84
CA ARG A 230 30.23 -4.08 -22.61
C ARG A 230 29.58 -5.14 -21.72
N ARG A 231 30.29 -5.62 -20.69
CA ARG A 231 29.72 -6.56 -19.70
C ARG A 231 28.53 -5.98 -18.95
N CYS A 232 28.58 -4.68 -18.62
CA CYS A 232 27.46 -4.00 -17.98
C CYS A 232 26.25 -3.87 -18.93
N GLU A 233 26.48 -3.56 -20.20
CA GLU A 233 25.42 -3.47 -21.24
C GLU A 233 24.76 -4.83 -21.51
N GLU A 234 25.55 -5.91 -21.60
CA GLU A 234 25.05 -7.28 -21.75
C GLU A 234 24.20 -7.67 -20.54
N SER A 235 24.70 -7.44 -19.33
CA SER A 235 23.95 -7.71 -18.10
C SER A 235 22.67 -6.87 -17.96
N ALA A 236 22.70 -5.60 -18.39
CA ALA A 236 21.53 -4.73 -18.40
C ALA A 236 20.47 -5.23 -19.40
N THR A 237 20.89 -5.70 -20.57
CA THR A 237 19.99 -6.28 -21.58
C THR A 237 19.34 -7.56 -21.06
N GLU A 238 20.11 -8.47 -20.47
CA GLU A 238 19.58 -9.70 -19.86
C GLU A 238 18.59 -9.39 -18.73
N ALA A 239 18.91 -8.43 -17.87
CA ALA A 239 18.02 -8.00 -16.79
C ALA A 239 16.71 -7.39 -17.34
N GLN A 240 16.77 -6.66 -18.46
CA GLN A 240 15.59 -6.11 -19.11
C GLN A 240 14.73 -7.20 -19.75
N GLU A 241 15.33 -8.17 -20.45
CA GLU A 241 14.59 -9.32 -21.01
C GLU A 241 13.90 -10.15 -19.92
N GLN A 242 14.57 -10.36 -18.79
CA GLN A 242 13.98 -11.03 -17.63
C GLN A 242 12.82 -10.23 -17.03
N ALA A 243 12.95 -8.90 -16.94
CA ALA A 243 11.87 -8.03 -16.45
C ALA A 243 10.66 -8.08 -17.39
N GLU A 244 10.87 -8.00 -18.70
CA GLU A 244 9.80 -8.12 -19.69
C GLU A 244 9.13 -9.51 -19.65
N GLY A 245 9.90 -10.58 -19.47
CA GLY A 245 9.39 -11.93 -19.27
C GLY A 245 8.48 -12.02 -18.04
N ALA A 246 8.97 -11.54 -16.89
CA ALA A 246 8.21 -11.52 -15.65
C ALA A 246 6.93 -10.66 -15.74
N GLU A 247 6.95 -9.56 -16.48
CA GLU A 247 5.76 -8.74 -16.74
C GLU A 247 4.72 -9.48 -17.59
N ARG A 248 5.15 -10.25 -18.60
CA ARG A 248 4.25 -11.08 -19.42
C ARG A 248 3.61 -12.18 -18.59
N ASP A 249 4.41 -12.88 -17.78
CA ASP A 249 3.94 -13.94 -16.88
C ASP A 249 2.94 -13.38 -15.85
N ARG A 250 3.23 -12.21 -15.28
CA ARG A 250 2.31 -11.52 -14.38
C ARG A 250 1.00 -11.15 -15.09
N ALA A 251 1.06 -10.62 -16.31
CA ALA A 251 -0.13 -10.28 -17.07
C ALA A 251 -0.98 -11.52 -17.39
N GLU A 252 -0.34 -12.66 -17.67
CA GLU A 252 -1.02 -13.94 -17.85
C GLU A 252 -1.68 -14.43 -16.58
N ALA A 253 -0.96 -14.41 -15.44
CA ALA A 253 -1.51 -14.78 -14.15
C ALA A 253 -2.74 -13.93 -13.77
N VAL A 254 -2.70 -12.62 -14.03
CA VAL A 254 -3.84 -11.71 -13.80
C VAL A 254 -5.04 -12.09 -14.69
N ARG A 255 -4.81 -12.41 -15.97
CA ARG A 255 -5.90 -12.89 -16.85
C ARG A 255 -6.51 -14.19 -16.35
N HIS A 256 -5.68 -15.14 -15.89
CA HIS A 256 -6.17 -16.38 -15.30
C HIS A 256 -6.97 -16.15 -14.02
N GLU A 257 -6.52 -15.24 -13.15
CA GLU A 257 -7.24 -14.86 -11.95
C GLU A 257 -8.63 -14.28 -12.27
N HIS A 258 -8.71 -13.34 -13.23
CA HIS A 258 -9.99 -12.77 -13.66
C HIS A 258 -10.92 -13.84 -14.26
N HIS A 259 -10.39 -14.73 -15.08
CA HIS A 259 -11.16 -15.83 -15.67
C HIS A 259 -11.67 -16.79 -14.59
N ALA A 260 -10.83 -17.17 -13.63
CA ALA A 260 -11.20 -18.03 -12.52
C ALA A 260 -12.28 -17.38 -11.64
N LYS A 261 -12.17 -16.08 -11.34
CA LYS A 261 -13.21 -15.34 -10.60
C LYS A 261 -14.54 -15.34 -11.35
N ALA A 262 -14.54 -15.08 -12.65
CA ALA A 262 -15.76 -15.11 -13.46
C ALA A 262 -16.40 -16.51 -13.50
N ALA A 263 -15.59 -17.56 -13.59
CA ALA A 263 -16.05 -18.95 -13.53
C ALA A 263 -16.68 -19.29 -12.18
N VAL A 264 -16.09 -18.82 -11.06
CA VAL A 264 -16.65 -19.01 -9.70
C VAL A 264 -18.01 -18.31 -9.57
N GLU A 265 -18.15 -17.08 -10.03
CA GLU A 265 -19.43 -16.36 -9.97
C GLU A 265 -20.51 -17.05 -10.82
N THR A 266 -20.13 -17.56 -12.00
CA THR A 266 -21.04 -18.34 -12.86
C THR A 266 -21.47 -19.64 -12.18
N ALA A 267 -20.54 -20.36 -11.56
CA ALA A 267 -20.84 -21.59 -10.83
C ALA A 267 -21.73 -21.35 -9.60
N ARG A 268 -21.55 -20.23 -8.90
CA ARG A 268 -22.42 -19.82 -7.79
C ARG A 268 -23.85 -19.52 -8.25
N ALA A 269 -24.01 -18.83 -9.37
CA ALA A 269 -25.33 -18.57 -9.95
C ALA A 269 -26.04 -19.87 -10.34
N ALA A 270 -25.34 -20.80 -11.01
CA ALA A 270 -25.87 -22.10 -11.38
C ALA A 270 -26.24 -22.96 -10.15
N LEU A 271 -25.44 -22.91 -9.08
CA LEU A 271 -25.75 -23.59 -7.82
C LEU A 271 -27.03 -23.05 -7.18
N ALA A 272 -27.19 -21.73 -7.11
CA ALA A 272 -28.38 -21.10 -6.55
C ALA A 272 -29.66 -21.45 -7.33
N GLU A 273 -29.57 -21.54 -8.66
CA GLU A 273 -30.67 -21.99 -9.52
C GLU A 273 -31.03 -23.47 -9.24
N ALA A 274 -30.03 -24.36 -9.19
CA ALA A 274 -30.25 -25.77 -8.89
C ALA A 274 -30.85 -26.00 -7.48
N GLU A 275 -30.44 -25.20 -6.48
CA GLU A 275 -31.02 -25.24 -5.13
C GLU A 275 -32.49 -24.80 -5.13
N ALA A 276 -32.85 -23.77 -5.91
CA ALA A 276 -34.24 -23.32 -6.04
C ALA A 276 -35.12 -24.37 -6.76
N GLU A 277 -34.60 -25.00 -7.81
CA GLU A 277 -35.26 -26.11 -8.49
C GLU A 277 -35.48 -27.30 -7.54
N LEU A 278 -34.45 -27.67 -6.76
CA LEU A 278 -34.54 -28.72 -5.77
C LEU A 278 -35.62 -28.40 -4.73
N ALA A 279 -35.61 -27.19 -4.17
CA ALA A 279 -36.62 -26.77 -3.19
C ALA A 279 -38.05 -26.86 -3.75
N THR A 280 -38.24 -26.46 -5.01
CA THR A 280 -39.53 -26.56 -5.71
C THR A 280 -39.96 -28.02 -5.91
N ALA A 281 -39.04 -28.88 -6.34
CA ALA A 281 -39.28 -30.31 -6.50
C ALA A 281 -39.63 -30.99 -5.17
N GLU A 282 -38.95 -30.61 -4.08
CA GLU A 282 -39.24 -31.11 -2.74
C GLU A 282 -40.63 -30.70 -2.25
N GLN A 283 -41.03 -29.45 -2.49
CA GLN A 283 -42.37 -28.97 -2.16
C GLN A 283 -43.44 -29.72 -2.96
N ALA A 284 -43.22 -29.92 -4.26
CA ALA A 284 -44.12 -30.68 -5.13
C ALA A 284 -44.25 -32.14 -4.67
N ARG A 285 -43.13 -32.79 -4.30
CA ARG A 285 -43.12 -34.14 -3.72
C ARG A 285 -43.95 -34.19 -2.43
N ARG A 286 -43.69 -33.28 -1.48
CA ARG A 286 -44.44 -33.22 -0.21
C ARG A 286 -45.94 -33.01 -0.43
N ALA A 287 -46.32 -32.15 -1.37
CA ALA A 287 -47.72 -31.92 -1.72
C ALA A 287 -48.38 -33.17 -2.33
N ALA A 288 -47.66 -33.87 -3.22
CA ALA A 288 -48.12 -35.13 -3.80
C ALA A 288 -48.30 -36.20 -2.70
N ASP A 289 -47.32 -36.38 -1.82
CA ASP A 289 -47.37 -37.32 -0.70
C ASP A 289 -48.56 -37.03 0.23
N ALA A 290 -48.79 -35.75 0.54
CA ALA A 290 -49.92 -35.31 1.35
C ALA A 290 -51.29 -35.57 0.68
N ALA A 291 -51.36 -35.56 -0.65
CA ALA A 291 -52.58 -35.81 -1.41
C ALA A 291 -52.96 -37.30 -1.50
N VAL A 292 -51.98 -38.21 -1.40
CA VAL A 292 -52.20 -39.66 -1.53
C VAL A 292 -53.17 -40.18 -0.46
N GLY A 293 -53.01 -39.78 0.81
CA GLY A 293 -53.86 -40.23 1.91
C GLY A 293 -55.34 -39.89 1.72
N PRO A 294 -55.70 -38.61 1.54
CA PRO A 294 -57.07 -38.18 1.25
C PRO A 294 -57.65 -38.83 -0.01
N ALA A 295 -56.86 -38.99 -1.08
CA ALA A 295 -57.30 -39.65 -2.31
C ALA A 295 -57.66 -41.13 -2.06
N ARG A 296 -56.81 -41.87 -1.33
CA ARG A 296 -57.10 -43.26 -0.92
C ARG A 296 -58.36 -43.34 -0.05
N ALA A 297 -58.50 -42.47 0.94
CA ALA A 297 -59.68 -42.44 1.81
C ALA A 297 -60.99 -42.15 1.05
N ARG A 298 -60.95 -41.23 0.07
CA ARG A 298 -62.10 -40.95 -0.81
C ARG A 298 -62.43 -42.16 -1.69
N ALA A 299 -61.43 -42.81 -2.26
CA ALA A 299 -61.61 -44.03 -3.05
C ALA A 299 -62.22 -45.17 -2.23
N GLU A 300 -61.74 -45.39 -1.00
CA GLU A 300 -62.28 -46.39 -0.08
C GLU A 300 -63.75 -46.13 0.31
N ARG A 301 -64.09 -44.87 0.62
CA ARG A 301 -65.47 -44.45 0.91
C ARG A 301 -66.38 -44.67 -0.28
N ALA A 302 -65.98 -44.20 -1.47
CA ALA A 302 -66.74 -44.39 -2.70
C ALA A 302 -66.94 -45.89 -3.02
N ALA A 303 -65.92 -46.73 -2.82
CA ALA A 303 -66.03 -48.17 -2.98
C ALA A 303 -67.00 -48.81 -1.97
N LYS A 304 -66.98 -48.36 -0.70
CA LYS A 304 -67.92 -48.82 0.33
C LYS A 304 -69.36 -48.43 0.00
N ASP A 305 -69.59 -47.20 -0.43
CA ASP A 305 -70.91 -46.70 -0.82
C ASP A 305 -71.45 -47.45 -2.04
N ALA A 306 -70.61 -47.68 -3.06
CA ALA A 306 -70.96 -48.46 -4.23
C ALA A 306 -71.37 -49.91 -3.87
N ARG A 307 -70.61 -50.57 -2.97
CA ARG A 307 -70.99 -51.89 -2.44
C ARG A 307 -72.33 -51.86 -1.71
N GLY A 308 -72.55 -50.84 -0.87
CA GLY A 308 -73.81 -50.64 -0.15
C GLY A 308 -75.01 -50.48 -1.10
N ARG A 309 -74.88 -49.66 -2.14
CA ARG A 309 -75.92 -49.45 -3.16
C ARG A 309 -76.21 -50.72 -3.98
N ARG A 310 -75.16 -51.46 -4.39
CA ARG A 310 -75.33 -52.75 -5.08
C ARG A 310 -76.10 -53.75 -4.21
N ALA A 311 -75.70 -53.91 -2.95
CA ALA A 311 -76.40 -54.80 -2.02
C ALA A 311 -77.86 -54.40 -1.79
N ALA A 312 -78.16 -53.09 -1.75
CA ALA A 312 -79.54 -52.61 -1.66
C ALA A 312 -80.35 -52.92 -2.92
N ALA A 313 -79.78 -52.69 -4.10
CA ALA A 313 -80.42 -53.04 -5.38
C ALA A 313 -80.70 -54.54 -5.49
N ASP A 314 -79.76 -55.39 -5.06
CA ASP A 314 -79.94 -56.84 -5.08
C ASP A 314 -81.03 -57.31 -4.10
N ARG A 315 -81.16 -56.68 -2.93
CA ARG A 315 -82.29 -56.94 -2.00
C ARG A 315 -83.64 -56.58 -2.64
N LEU A 316 -83.74 -55.40 -3.24
CA LEU A 316 -84.97 -54.96 -3.91
C LEU A 316 -85.35 -55.90 -5.06
N ARG A 317 -84.37 -56.37 -5.85
CA ARG A 317 -84.60 -57.36 -6.91
C ARG A 317 -85.14 -58.69 -6.36
N ARG A 318 -84.60 -59.18 -5.25
CA ARG A 318 -85.11 -60.40 -4.59
C ARG A 318 -86.55 -60.22 -4.12
N GLN A 319 -86.86 -59.09 -3.46
CA GLN A 319 -88.22 -58.79 -3.01
C GLN A 319 -89.21 -58.69 -4.17
N LEU A 320 -88.83 -58.08 -5.29
CA LEU A 320 -89.67 -58.05 -6.50
C LEU A 320 -89.90 -59.44 -7.08
N ALA A 321 -88.89 -60.32 -7.05
CA ALA A 321 -89.02 -61.69 -7.53
C ALA A 321 -89.91 -62.58 -6.62
N GLU A 322 -90.01 -62.27 -5.33
CA GLU A 322 -90.91 -62.96 -4.39
C GLU A 322 -92.38 -62.52 -4.53
N LEU A 323 -92.63 -61.35 -5.13
CA LEU A 323 -93.98 -60.80 -5.34
C LEU A 323 -94.59 -61.16 -6.70
N ALA A 324 -93.80 -61.73 -7.61
CA ALA A 324 -94.21 -62.15 -8.96
C ALA A 324 -94.50 -63.66 -9.00
#